data_AF-A0A7J4FWM0-F1
#
_entry.id   AF-A0A7J4FWM0-F1
#
_cell.length_a   1.000
_cell.length_b   1.000
_cell.length_c   1.000
_cell.angle_alpha   90.00
_cell.angle_beta   90.00
_cell.angle_gamma   90.00
#
_symmetry.space_group_name_H-M   'P 1'
#
loop_
_entity.id
_entity.type
_entity.pdbx_description
1 polymer ?
#
loop_
_entity_poly.entity_id
_entity_poly.type
_entity_poly.pdbx_seq_one_letter_code
_entity_poly.pdbx_strand_id
1 'polypeptide(L)'
;MKLRIAFGMIFIIILSQLCVAYENILTAESGVERIGVIKIYVQENGFAQITEELVVNDTTVSLSIPENADDLVVTNVMGNEIIHMQQIISKKRHIRINVPQSLPDSKIIVSYSTQSIINKNASVWSIAFSSSATPSYSIFKIRFPEDSRIMSWTPNVLFTYLRDEDSLWLYPQEDKFNFRCEYETVQHSTVDSNKLLYIPIAVMIIVIIVLVIYLLILRKRAISGTESKKQIENETIDPDTEACKEQPTEKRIKSSILNMLDENERRIIEILEQSEDEITQAYIYKTTGMPKATLSDMMRRLENRNIITRRRDGRVNWIRLEDWVFSK
;
A
#
# COMPACT_ATOMS: atom_id res chain seq x y z
N MET A 1 28.61 -10.78 -32.47
CA MET A 1 27.27 -11.30 -32.85
C MET A 1 26.45 -11.76 -31.64
N LYS A 2 27.02 -12.53 -30.68
CA LYS A 2 26.29 -13.02 -29.49
C LYS A 2 25.74 -11.92 -28.54
N LEU A 3 26.38 -10.74 -28.46
CA LEU A 3 25.93 -9.66 -27.56
C LEU A 3 24.67 -8.91 -28.05
N ARG A 4 24.42 -8.87 -29.37
CA ARG A 4 23.21 -8.25 -29.93
C ARG A 4 21.95 -9.10 -29.73
N ILE A 5 22.12 -10.42 -29.64
CA ILE A 5 21.02 -11.36 -29.38
C ILE A 5 20.58 -11.29 -27.90
N ALA A 6 21.54 -11.11 -26.98
CA ALA A 6 21.25 -10.95 -25.55
C ALA A 6 20.47 -9.65 -25.24
N PHE A 7 20.82 -8.53 -25.89
CA PHE A 7 20.09 -7.26 -25.73
C PHE A 7 18.67 -7.31 -26.30
N GLY A 8 18.47 -8.02 -27.42
CA GLY A 8 17.13 -8.22 -27.99
C GLY A 8 16.20 -9.02 -27.08
N MET A 9 16.71 -10.07 -26.43
CA MET A 9 15.89 -10.86 -25.49
C MET A 9 15.56 -10.09 -24.20
N ILE A 10 16.47 -9.28 -23.67
CA ILE A 10 16.18 -8.44 -22.48
C ILE A 10 15.12 -7.38 -22.81
N PHE A 11 15.16 -6.78 -24.00
CA PHE A 11 14.17 -5.79 -24.42
C PHE A 11 12.77 -6.40 -24.59
N ILE A 12 12.67 -7.63 -25.10
CA ILE A 12 11.38 -8.35 -25.23
C ILE A 12 10.81 -8.73 -23.86
N ILE A 13 11.65 -9.12 -22.89
CA ILE A 13 11.19 -9.42 -21.52
C ILE A 13 10.66 -8.15 -20.85
N ILE A 14 11.33 -7.01 -20.99
CA ILE A 14 10.87 -5.72 -20.43
C ILE A 14 9.58 -5.25 -21.12
N LEU A 15 9.44 -5.43 -22.43
CA LEU A 15 8.23 -5.03 -23.16
C LEU A 15 7.04 -5.97 -22.89
N SER A 16 7.29 -7.26 -22.58
CA SER A 16 6.25 -8.23 -22.24
C SER A 16 5.61 -7.99 -20.87
N GLN A 17 6.26 -7.25 -19.98
CA GLN A 17 5.70 -6.89 -18.67
C GLN A 17 4.74 -5.69 -18.72
N LEU A 18 4.55 -5.06 -19.89
CA LEU A 18 3.67 -3.89 -20.05
C LEU A 18 2.26 -4.22 -20.56
N CYS A 19 2.01 -5.45 -21.02
CA CYS A 19 0.65 -5.89 -21.36
C CYS A 19 -0.03 -6.53 -20.16
N VAL A 20 -0.42 -5.71 -19.18
CA VAL A 20 -1.44 -6.14 -18.21
C VAL A 20 -2.74 -6.27 -18.98
N ALA A 21 -3.15 -7.51 -19.27
CA ALA A 21 -4.44 -7.79 -19.89
C ALA A 21 -5.54 -7.23 -18.99
N TYR A 22 -6.44 -6.44 -19.58
CA TYR A 22 -7.59 -5.91 -18.85
C TYR A 22 -8.55 -7.06 -18.59
N GLU A 23 -8.81 -7.37 -17.32
CA GLU A 23 -9.93 -8.23 -16.96
C GLU A 23 -11.19 -7.37 -16.87
N ASN A 24 -12.26 -7.83 -17.53
CA ASN A 24 -13.56 -7.18 -17.44
C ASN A 24 -14.15 -7.47 -16.05
N ILE A 25 -14.59 -6.42 -15.35
CA ILE A 25 -15.35 -6.54 -14.10
C ILE A 25 -16.67 -7.24 -14.38
N LEU A 26 -17.37 -6.74 -15.39
CA LEU A 26 -18.65 -7.26 -15.83
C LEU A 26 -18.77 -7.08 -17.33
N THR A 27 -19.35 -8.07 -18.00
CA THR A 27 -19.92 -7.83 -19.33
C THR A 27 -21.37 -8.30 -19.25
N ALA A 28 -22.31 -7.36 -19.30
CA ALA A 28 -23.73 -7.69 -19.42
C ALA A 28 -23.94 -8.24 -20.83
N GLU A 29 -24.32 -9.51 -20.93
CA GLU A 29 -24.43 -10.22 -22.21
C GLU A 29 -25.87 -10.19 -22.75
N SER A 30 -26.87 -10.29 -21.86
CA SER A 30 -28.30 -10.25 -22.23
C SER A 30 -29.22 -9.98 -21.04
N GLY A 31 -30.41 -9.46 -21.29
CA GLY A 31 -31.49 -9.26 -20.29
C GLY A 31 -31.33 -8.07 -19.35
N VAL A 32 -30.27 -7.27 -19.51
CA VAL A 32 -30.06 -6.02 -18.78
C VAL A 32 -30.53 -4.85 -19.64
N GLU A 33 -31.51 -4.10 -19.16
CA GLU A 33 -31.99 -2.89 -19.81
C GLU A 33 -31.06 -1.71 -19.52
N ARG A 34 -30.68 -1.53 -18.24
CA ARG A 34 -29.84 -0.41 -17.79
C ARG A 34 -28.95 -0.82 -16.62
N ILE A 35 -27.79 -0.19 -16.53
CA ILE A 35 -26.85 -0.33 -15.41
C ILE A 35 -26.92 0.93 -14.56
N GLY A 36 -27.35 0.79 -13.31
CA GLY A 36 -27.47 1.90 -12.36
C GLY A 36 -26.13 2.23 -11.71
N VAL A 37 -26.03 1.96 -10.41
CA VAL A 37 -24.82 2.27 -9.63
C VAL A 37 -23.92 1.04 -9.56
N ILE A 38 -22.64 1.24 -9.91
CA ILE A 38 -21.57 0.27 -9.66
C ILE A 38 -20.71 0.81 -8.53
N LYS A 39 -20.72 0.12 -7.39
CA LYS A 39 -19.89 0.45 -6.22
C LYS A 39 -18.69 -0.47 -6.19
N ILE A 40 -17.50 0.10 -6.05
CA ILE A 40 -16.25 -0.64 -5.93
C ILE A 40 -15.60 -0.18 -4.63
N TYR A 41 -15.51 -1.08 -3.66
CA TYR A 41 -14.83 -0.84 -2.40
C TYR A 41 -13.49 -1.55 -2.40
N VAL A 42 -12.40 -0.79 -2.49
CA VAL A 42 -11.04 -1.30 -2.55
C VAL A 42 -10.49 -1.47 -1.13
N GLN A 43 -10.06 -2.67 -0.79
CA GLN A 43 -9.54 -3.04 0.53
C GLN A 43 -8.00 -2.99 0.55
N GLU A 44 -7.43 -2.78 1.74
CA GLU A 44 -5.96 -2.73 1.94
C GLU A 44 -5.25 -4.06 1.63
N ASN A 45 -5.97 -5.17 1.74
CA ASN A 45 -5.48 -6.52 1.45
C ASN A 45 -5.40 -6.83 -0.06
N GLY A 46 -5.75 -5.87 -0.92
CA GLY A 46 -5.74 -6.04 -2.37
C GLY A 46 -6.99 -6.70 -2.97
N PHE A 47 -8.04 -6.91 -2.17
CA PHE A 47 -9.36 -7.28 -2.70
C PHE A 47 -10.19 -6.04 -3.04
N ALA A 48 -11.13 -6.21 -3.95
CA ALA A 48 -12.19 -5.25 -4.22
C ALA A 48 -13.56 -5.93 -4.06
N GLN A 49 -14.42 -5.31 -3.27
CA GLN A 49 -15.83 -5.69 -3.19
C GLN A 49 -16.63 -4.87 -4.20
N ILE A 50 -17.32 -5.55 -5.10
CA ILE A 50 -18.06 -4.96 -6.21
C ILE A 50 -19.54 -5.19 -5.95
N THR A 51 -20.34 -4.14 -6.12
CA THR A 51 -21.80 -4.20 -6.04
C THR A 51 -22.40 -3.44 -7.21
N GLU A 52 -23.24 -4.11 -7.99
CA GLU A 52 -23.83 -3.57 -9.21
C GLU A 52 -25.35 -3.60 -9.14
N GLU A 53 -25.99 -2.46 -9.37
CA GLU A 53 -27.44 -2.35 -9.51
C GLU A 53 -27.82 -2.43 -11.00
N LEU A 54 -28.60 -3.44 -11.36
CA LEU A 54 -29.04 -3.70 -12.73
C LEU A 54 -30.56 -3.58 -12.83
N VAL A 55 -31.04 -2.84 -13.83
CA VAL A 55 -32.45 -2.84 -14.25
C VAL A 55 -32.59 -3.83 -15.40
N VAL A 56 -33.49 -4.79 -15.24
CA VAL A 56 -33.65 -5.93 -16.15
C VAL A 56 -35.03 -5.89 -16.79
N ASN A 57 -35.12 -6.34 -18.04
CA ASN A 57 -36.39 -6.39 -18.78
C ASN A 57 -36.82 -7.82 -19.16
N ASP A 58 -35.92 -8.79 -18.98
CA ASP A 58 -36.15 -10.19 -19.30
C ASP A 58 -36.24 -11.05 -18.04
N THR A 59 -36.90 -12.21 -18.16
CA THR A 59 -36.95 -13.23 -17.11
C THR A 59 -35.62 -13.94 -16.88
N THR A 60 -34.67 -13.78 -17.81
CA THR A 60 -33.36 -14.41 -17.75
C THR A 60 -32.29 -13.39 -18.08
N VAL A 61 -31.34 -13.24 -17.17
CA VAL A 61 -30.22 -12.30 -17.30
C VAL A 61 -28.94 -13.10 -17.35
N SER A 62 -28.04 -12.75 -18.27
CA SER A 62 -26.72 -13.38 -18.38
C SER A 62 -25.61 -12.35 -18.21
N LEU A 63 -24.70 -12.64 -17.27
CA LEU A 63 -23.59 -11.77 -16.88
C LEU A 63 -22.29 -12.56 -16.87
N SER A 64 -21.16 -11.86 -17.06
CA SER A 64 -19.82 -12.45 -16.95
C SER A 64 -18.98 -11.69 -15.93
N ILE A 65 -18.46 -12.38 -14.92
CA ILE A 65 -17.56 -11.83 -13.89
C ILE A 65 -16.20 -12.56 -13.89
N PRO A 66 -15.15 -12.05 -13.18
CA PRO A 66 -13.86 -12.72 -13.07
C PRO A 66 -13.96 -14.15 -12.53
N GLU A 67 -13.09 -15.05 -12.99
CA GLU A 67 -13.08 -16.47 -12.57
C GLU A 67 -12.84 -16.63 -11.06
N ASN A 68 -11.97 -15.78 -10.50
CA ASN A 68 -11.59 -15.73 -9.08
C ASN A 68 -12.52 -14.83 -8.25
N ALA A 69 -13.74 -14.58 -8.71
CA ALA A 69 -14.72 -13.88 -7.90
C ALA A 69 -15.21 -14.78 -6.75
N ASP A 70 -15.14 -14.29 -5.53
CA ASP A 70 -15.63 -14.97 -4.33
C ASP A 70 -16.90 -14.27 -3.82
N ASP A 71 -17.62 -14.93 -2.91
CA ASP A 71 -18.78 -14.37 -2.22
C ASP A 71 -19.86 -13.79 -3.16
N LEU A 72 -20.11 -14.47 -4.28
CA LEU A 72 -21.16 -14.06 -5.23
C LEU A 72 -22.54 -14.16 -4.57
N VAL A 73 -23.23 -13.02 -4.52
CA VAL A 73 -24.59 -12.89 -4.02
C VAL A 73 -25.41 -12.12 -5.04
N VAL A 74 -26.55 -12.67 -5.44
CA VAL A 74 -27.53 -12.01 -6.31
C VAL A 74 -28.80 -11.79 -5.50
N THR A 75 -29.19 -10.54 -5.31
CA THR A 75 -30.38 -10.18 -4.52
C THR A 75 -31.30 -9.24 -5.28
N ASN A 76 -32.53 -9.10 -4.81
CA ASN A 76 -33.42 -8.02 -5.22
C ASN A 76 -33.23 -6.77 -4.32
N VAL A 77 -33.96 -5.70 -4.62
CA VAL A 77 -33.92 -4.45 -3.82
C VAL A 77 -34.38 -4.61 -2.37
N MET A 78 -35.07 -5.70 -2.03
CA MET A 78 -35.49 -6.04 -0.65
C MET A 78 -34.46 -6.90 0.08
N GLY A 79 -33.34 -7.26 -0.57
CA GLY A 79 -32.31 -8.14 -0.01
C GLY A 79 -32.62 -9.63 -0.09
N ASN A 80 -33.69 -10.04 -0.77
CA ASN A 80 -34.00 -11.45 -0.97
C ASN A 80 -33.09 -12.02 -2.07
N GLU A 81 -32.47 -13.16 -1.81
CA GLU A 81 -31.61 -13.83 -2.76
C GLU A 81 -32.38 -14.36 -3.98
N ILE A 82 -31.80 -14.23 -5.17
CA ILE A 82 -32.35 -14.72 -6.44
C ILE A 82 -31.53 -15.93 -6.89
N ILE A 83 -32.24 -16.98 -7.28
CA ILE A 83 -31.63 -18.21 -7.78
C ILE A 83 -30.85 -17.91 -9.06
N HIS A 84 -29.58 -18.31 -9.06
CA HIS A 84 -28.68 -18.17 -10.18
C HIS A 84 -27.92 -19.47 -10.43
N MET A 85 -27.46 -19.65 -11.67
CA MET A 85 -26.57 -20.73 -12.08
C MET A 85 -25.24 -20.12 -12.52
N GLN A 86 -24.15 -20.81 -12.24
CA GLN A 86 -22.81 -20.37 -12.61
C GLN A 86 -22.10 -21.44 -13.44
N GLN A 87 -21.35 -21.00 -14.45
CA GLN A 87 -20.49 -21.84 -15.26
C GLN A 87 -19.20 -21.10 -15.61
N ILE A 88 -18.06 -21.78 -15.50
CA ILE A 88 -16.77 -21.21 -15.90
C ILE A 88 -16.53 -21.52 -17.37
N ILE A 89 -16.32 -20.49 -18.20
CA ILE A 89 -16.00 -20.60 -19.63
C ILE A 89 -14.89 -19.59 -19.93
N SER A 90 -13.80 -20.04 -20.54
CA SER A 90 -12.71 -19.16 -21.00
C SER A 90 -12.15 -18.22 -19.92
N LYS A 91 -11.93 -18.72 -18.69
CA LYS A 91 -11.46 -17.95 -17.53
C LYS A 91 -12.39 -16.82 -17.07
N LYS A 92 -13.67 -16.94 -17.41
CA LYS A 92 -14.73 -16.07 -16.89
C LYS A 92 -15.80 -16.93 -16.26
N ARG A 93 -16.42 -16.40 -15.20
CA ARG A 93 -17.59 -17.02 -14.59
C ARG A 93 -18.84 -16.39 -15.21
N HIS A 94 -19.52 -17.16 -16.04
CA HIS A 94 -20.81 -16.81 -16.60
C HIS A 94 -21.90 -17.13 -15.59
N ILE A 95 -22.76 -16.16 -15.31
CA ILE A 95 -23.86 -16.26 -14.37
C ILE A 95 -25.15 -16.12 -15.16
N ARG A 96 -26.07 -17.07 -14.99
CA ARG A 96 -27.43 -17.00 -15.50
C ARG A 96 -28.38 -16.85 -14.34
N ILE A 97 -29.14 -15.76 -14.33
CA ILE A 97 -30.07 -15.39 -13.25
C ILE A 97 -31.49 -15.55 -13.77
N ASN A 98 -32.33 -16.27 -13.04
CA ASN A 98 -33.76 -16.39 -13.35
C ASN A 98 -34.54 -15.36 -12.54
N VAL A 99 -34.94 -14.28 -13.20
CA VAL A 99 -35.61 -13.14 -12.57
C VAL A 99 -37.11 -13.45 -12.40
N PRO A 100 -37.66 -13.41 -11.18
CA PRO A 100 -39.09 -13.57 -10.97
C PRO A 100 -39.90 -12.47 -11.68
N GLN A 101 -41.01 -12.83 -12.35
CA GLN A 101 -41.88 -11.85 -13.00
C GLN A 101 -42.51 -10.84 -12.03
N SER A 102 -42.59 -11.19 -10.74
CA SER A 102 -43.14 -10.36 -9.68
C SER A 102 -42.12 -9.44 -9.02
N LEU A 103 -40.95 -9.23 -9.63
CA LEU A 103 -39.89 -8.42 -9.02
C LEU A 103 -40.29 -6.94 -9.02
N PRO A 104 -40.36 -6.27 -7.85
CA PRO A 104 -40.60 -4.83 -7.83
C PRO A 104 -39.47 -4.10 -8.55
N ASP A 105 -39.84 -3.14 -9.39
CA ASP A 105 -38.97 -2.25 -10.18
C ASP A 105 -38.02 -2.95 -11.16
N SER A 106 -38.14 -4.26 -11.34
CA SER A 106 -37.24 -5.07 -12.17
C SER A 106 -35.75 -4.78 -11.88
N LYS A 107 -35.40 -4.61 -10.59
CA LYS A 107 -34.05 -4.30 -10.14
C LYS A 107 -33.41 -5.48 -9.41
N ILE A 108 -32.21 -5.85 -9.85
CA ILE A 108 -31.37 -6.84 -9.18
C ILE A 108 -30.05 -6.21 -8.75
N ILE A 109 -29.46 -6.75 -7.68
CA ILE A 109 -28.18 -6.34 -7.13
C ILE A 109 -27.25 -7.54 -7.18
N VAL A 110 -26.12 -7.38 -7.87
CA VAL A 110 -25.07 -8.41 -7.96
C VAL A 110 -23.90 -7.94 -7.12
N SER A 111 -23.46 -8.76 -6.16
CA SER A 111 -22.33 -8.44 -5.29
C SER A 111 -21.33 -9.59 -5.28
N TYR A 112 -20.03 -9.28 -5.30
CA TYR A 112 -18.95 -10.26 -5.21
C TYR A 112 -17.62 -9.58 -4.81
N SER A 113 -16.65 -10.38 -4.40
CA SER A 113 -15.29 -9.94 -4.07
C SER A 113 -14.29 -10.48 -5.09
N THR A 114 -13.27 -9.72 -5.48
CA THR A 114 -12.22 -10.21 -6.40
C THR A 114 -10.90 -9.47 -6.20
N GLN A 115 -9.78 -10.13 -6.51
CA GLN A 115 -8.46 -9.50 -6.60
C GLN A 115 -8.07 -9.15 -8.05
N SER A 116 -8.79 -9.66 -9.06
CA SER A 116 -8.38 -9.57 -10.46
C SER A 116 -8.23 -8.15 -11.01
N ILE A 117 -8.88 -7.18 -10.36
CA ILE A 117 -8.88 -5.78 -10.80
C ILE A 117 -7.86 -4.93 -10.08
N ILE A 118 -7.20 -5.49 -9.06
CA ILE A 118 -6.20 -4.80 -8.24
C ILE A 118 -4.83 -5.40 -8.53
N ASN A 119 -3.85 -4.54 -8.73
CA ASN A 119 -2.46 -4.93 -8.87
C ASN A 119 -1.58 -4.01 -8.02
N LYS A 120 -0.51 -4.56 -7.45
CA LYS A 120 0.42 -3.83 -6.59
C LYS A 120 1.83 -3.87 -7.18
N ASN A 121 2.43 -2.70 -7.37
CA ASN A 121 3.82 -2.56 -7.74
C ASN A 121 4.53 -1.62 -6.75
N ALA A 122 5.31 -2.20 -5.84
CA ALA A 122 5.94 -1.48 -4.72
C ALA A 122 4.91 -0.75 -3.84
N SER A 123 5.00 0.58 -3.72
CA SER A 123 4.03 1.40 -2.96
C SER A 123 2.81 1.80 -3.79
N VAL A 124 2.85 1.62 -5.11
CA VAL A 124 1.80 2.02 -6.03
C VAL A 124 0.85 0.86 -6.25
N TRP A 125 -0.42 1.10 -5.98
CA TRP A 125 -1.51 0.23 -6.35
C TRP A 125 -2.15 0.73 -7.64
N SER A 126 -2.62 -0.19 -8.45
CA SER A 126 -3.39 0.10 -9.66
C SER A 126 -4.67 -0.69 -9.62
N ILE A 127 -5.80 0.00 -9.77
CA ILE A 127 -7.09 -0.60 -10.08
C ILE A 127 -7.36 -0.45 -11.57
N ALA A 128 -7.74 -1.53 -12.24
CA ALA A 128 -8.12 -1.51 -13.65
C ALA A 128 -9.34 -2.38 -13.89
N PHE A 129 -10.34 -1.82 -14.59
CA PHE A 129 -11.53 -2.56 -14.93
C PHE A 129 -12.16 -2.13 -16.24
N SER A 130 -12.98 -3.02 -16.79
CA SER A 130 -13.83 -2.78 -17.94
C SER A 130 -15.24 -3.28 -17.64
N SER A 131 -16.25 -2.43 -17.87
CA SER A 131 -17.66 -2.80 -17.71
C SER A 131 -18.52 -2.12 -18.76
N SER A 132 -19.70 -2.70 -19.01
CA SER A 132 -20.74 -2.00 -19.76
C SER A 132 -21.29 -0.85 -18.93
N ALA A 133 -21.79 0.19 -19.59
CA ALA A 133 -22.45 1.32 -18.94
C ALA A 133 -23.66 1.77 -19.78
N THR A 134 -24.59 2.46 -19.13
CA THR A 134 -25.67 3.20 -19.76
C THR A 134 -25.31 4.69 -19.66
N PRO A 135 -24.90 5.35 -20.76
CA PRO A 135 -24.48 6.75 -20.74
C PRO A 135 -25.51 7.65 -20.06
N SER A 136 -25.02 8.61 -19.26
CA SER A 136 -25.87 9.53 -18.46
C SER A 136 -26.72 8.89 -17.35
N TYR A 137 -26.72 7.57 -17.19
CA TYR A 137 -27.47 6.88 -16.14
C TYR A 137 -26.55 6.11 -15.17
N SER A 138 -25.52 5.45 -15.70
CA SER A 138 -24.58 4.70 -14.88
C SER A 138 -23.69 5.61 -14.05
N ILE A 139 -23.45 5.23 -12.80
CA ILE A 139 -22.53 5.91 -11.89
C ILE A 139 -21.58 4.89 -11.29
N PHE A 140 -20.28 5.09 -11.49
CA PHE A 140 -19.26 4.28 -10.83
C PHE A 140 -18.80 5.01 -9.57
N LYS A 141 -18.94 4.37 -8.41
CA LYS A 141 -18.51 4.89 -7.11
C LYS A 141 -17.37 4.04 -6.59
N ILE A 142 -16.15 4.56 -6.67
CA ILE A 142 -14.95 3.86 -6.21
C ILE A 142 -14.57 4.45 -4.86
N ARG A 143 -14.48 3.61 -3.83
CA ARG A 143 -13.98 4.00 -2.51
C ARG A 143 -12.63 3.34 -2.29
N PHE A 144 -11.63 4.17 -2.04
CA PHE A 144 -10.26 3.73 -1.79
C PHE A 144 -10.05 3.46 -0.29
N PRO A 145 -8.98 2.75 0.09
CA PRO A 145 -8.54 2.69 1.48
C PRO A 145 -8.30 4.08 2.07
N GLU A 146 -8.40 4.20 3.39
CA GLU A 146 -8.14 5.46 4.10
C GLU A 146 -6.75 6.03 3.75
N ASP A 147 -6.64 7.35 3.71
CA ASP A 147 -5.41 8.09 3.37
C ASP A 147 -4.83 7.75 1.99
N SER A 148 -5.62 7.15 1.09
CA SER A 148 -5.17 6.87 -0.27
C SER A 148 -4.96 8.14 -1.07
N ARG A 149 -3.78 8.27 -1.65
CA ARG A 149 -3.45 9.35 -2.57
C ARG A 149 -3.60 8.88 -4.01
N ILE A 150 -4.60 9.40 -4.70
CA ILE A 150 -4.78 9.17 -6.14
C ILE A 150 -3.66 9.87 -6.91
N MET A 151 -2.94 9.10 -7.74
CA MET A 151 -1.78 9.55 -8.51
C MET A 151 -2.16 9.90 -9.95
N SER A 152 -2.92 9.01 -10.59
CA SER A 152 -3.36 9.17 -11.98
C SER A 152 -4.60 8.33 -12.24
N TRP A 153 -5.40 8.71 -13.26
CA TRP A 153 -6.44 7.84 -13.79
C TRP A 153 -6.70 8.09 -15.28
N THR A 154 -7.30 7.11 -15.94
CA THR A 154 -7.72 7.16 -17.34
C THR A 154 -9.02 6.35 -17.51
N PRO A 155 -9.92 6.72 -18.44
CA PRO A 155 -9.93 7.90 -19.30
C PRO A 155 -10.31 9.18 -18.54
N ASN A 156 -10.17 10.33 -19.19
CA ASN A 156 -10.66 11.59 -18.67
C ASN A 156 -12.18 11.69 -18.88
N VAL A 157 -12.94 11.20 -17.91
CA VAL A 157 -14.41 11.30 -17.86
C VAL A 157 -14.85 12.33 -16.84
N LEU A 158 -16.11 12.74 -16.91
CA LEU A 158 -16.72 13.53 -15.84
C LEU A 158 -16.58 12.77 -14.51
N PHE A 159 -16.16 13.49 -13.47
CA PHE A 159 -15.92 12.91 -12.16
C PHE A 159 -16.29 13.87 -11.03
N THR A 160 -16.59 13.30 -9.87
CA THR A 160 -16.72 14.01 -8.60
C THR A 160 -15.82 13.31 -7.59
N TYR A 161 -14.93 14.05 -6.93
CA TYR A 161 -14.08 13.51 -5.88
C TYR A 161 -14.57 14.02 -4.52
N LEU A 162 -15.00 13.10 -3.65
CA LEU A 162 -15.45 13.39 -2.30
C LEU A 162 -14.33 13.01 -1.33
N ARG A 163 -13.59 14.02 -0.86
CA ARG A 163 -12.45 13.84 0.04
C ARG A 163 -12.87 13.23 1.39
N ASP A 164 -14.04 13.58 1.91
CA ASP A 164 -14.49 13.12 3.24
C ASP A 164 -14.84 11.62 3.27
N GLU A 165 -15.00 10.98 2.10
CA GLU A 165 -15.36 9.56 1.97
C GLU A 165 -14.28 8.73 1.27
N ASP A 166 -13.14 9.35 0.92
CA ASP A 166 -12.11 8.78 0.03
C ASP A 166 -12.72 8.15 -1.23
N SER A 167 -13.74 8.83 -1.80
CA SER A 167 -14.55 8.29 -2.88
C SER A 167 -14.42 9.10 -4.19
N LEU A 168 -14.27 8.38 -5.30
CA LEU A 168 -14.21 8.89 -6.66
C LEU A 168 -15.44 8.41 -7.42
N TRP A 169 -16.27 9.35 -7.85
CA TRP A 169 -17.45 9.08 -8.65
C TRP A 169 -17.15 9.39 -10.10
N LEU A 170 -17.52 8.49 -11.00
CA LEU A 170 -17.27 8.62 -12.44
C LEU A 170 -18.59 8.48 -13.19
N TYR A 171 -18.75 9.28 -14.24
CA TYR A 171 -19.96 9.33 -15.07
C TYR A 171 -19.61 8.96 -16.52
N PRO A 172 -19.72 7.68 -16.90
CA PRO A 172 -19.43 7.21 -18.25
C PRO A 172 -20.29 7.92 -19.30
N GLN A 173 -19.67 8.22 -20.45
CA GLN A 173 -20.32 8.84 -21.61
C GLN A 173 -20.49 7.86 -22.77
N GLU A 174 -19.98 6.62 -22.63
CA GLU A 174 -19.99 5.57 -23.64
C GLU A 174 -20.52 4.27 -23.05
N ASP A 175 -21.06 3.39 -23.89
CA ASP A 175 -21.63 2.10 -23.48
C ASP A 175 -20.57 1.11 -22.97
N LYS A 176 -19.30 1.32 -23.36
CA LYS A 176 -18.15 0.55 -22.88
C LYS A 176 -17.26 1.46 -22.06
N PHE A 177 -17.16 1.17 -20.78
CA PHE A 177 -16.36 1.96 -19.86
C PHE A 177 -15.15 1.16 -19.39
N ASN A 178 -13.97 1.59 -19.83
CA ASN A 178 -12.70 1.10 -19.31
C ASN A 178 -12.17 2.15 -18.33
N PHE A 179 -11.71 1.74 -17.16
CA PHE A 179 -11.12 2.62 -16.16
C PHE A 179 -9.81 2.04 -15.66
N ARG A 180 -8.85 2.91 -15.42
CA ARG A 180 -7.60 2.61 -14.72
C ARG A 180 -7.26 3.75 -13.80
N CYS A 181 -6.90 3.44 -12.56
CA CYS A 181 -6.43 4.42 -11.59
C CYS A 181 -5.24 3.88 -10.83
N GLU A 182 -4.23 4.72 -10.66
CA GLU A 182 -3.07 4.46 -9.82
C GLU A 182 -3.21 5.28 -8.55
N TYR A 183 -2.99 4.64 -7.40
CA TYR A 183 -3.08 5.26 -6.10
C TYR A 183 -1.99 4.72 -5.18
N GLU A 184 -1.59 5.52 -4.19
CA GLU A 184 -0.64 5.14 -3.16
C GLU A 184 -1.37 5.12 -1.81
N THR A 185 -1.25 4.04 -1.06
CA THR A 185 -1.74 3.97 0.32
C THR A 185 -0.62 4.42 1.24
N VAL A 186 -0.91 5.20 2.28
CA VAL A 186 0.08 5.44 3.35
C VAL A 186 0.32 4.09 4.01
N GLN A 187 1.41 3.41 3.63
CA GLN A 187 1.80 2.20 4.33
C GLN A 187 2.17 2.65 5.73
N HIS A 188 1.29 2.43 6.71
CA HIS A 188 1.74 2.17 8.06
C HIS A 188 2.72 1.03 7.89
N SER A 189 4.01 1.33 7.99
CA SER A 189 5.07 0.36 7.90
C SER A 189 4.81 -0.66 8.99
N THR A 190 4.09 -1.73 8.63
CA THR A 190 3.97 -2.93 9.43
C THR A 190 5.41 -3.37 9.54
N VAL A 191 6.02 -3.08 10.70
CA VAL A 191 7.41 -3.39 11.02
C VAL A 191 7.72 -4.74 10.40
N ASP A 192 8.54 -4.74 9.33
CA ASP A 192 8.78 -5.89 8.46
C ASP A 192 8.91 -7.16 9.29
N SER A 193 7.83 -7.94 9.44
CA SER A 193 7.83 -9.17 10.24
C SER A 193 8.78 -10.21 9.62
N ASN A 194 9.14 -10.00 8.36
CA ASN A 194 10.16 -10.77 7.65
C ASN A 194 11.59 -10.48 8.16
N LYS A 195 11.87 -9.32 8.78
CA LYS A 195 13.18 -9.09 9.43
C LYS A 195 13.39 -10.03 10.63
N LEU A 196 12.32 -10.38 11.34
CA LEU A 196 12.38 -11.37 12.42
C LEU A 196 12.64 -12.80 11.89
N LEU A 197 12.26 -13.11 10.63
CA LEU A 197 12.52 -14.42 10.02
C LEU A 197 14.00 -14.61 9.63
N TYR A 198 14.74 -13.53 9.33
CA TYR A 198 16.17 -13.62 9.00
C TYR A 198 17.04 -13.85 10.24
N ILE A 199 16.57 -13.51 11.44
CA ILE A 199 17.30 -13.73 12.70
C ILE A 199 17.59 -15.21 12.96
N PRO A 200 16.62 -16.15 12.94
CA PRO A 200 16.91 -17.57 13.14
C PRO A 200 17.76 -18.16 12.02
N ILE A 201 17.62 -17.68 10.77
CA ILE A 201 18.46 -18.11 9.64
C ILE A 201 19.92 -17.68 9.86
N ALA A 202 20.16 -16.44 10.27
CA ALA A 202 21.49 -15.93 10.58
C ALA A 202 22.12 -16.70 11.76
N VAL A 203 21.35 -16.97 12.83
CA VAL A 203 21.80 -17.78 13.97
C VAL A 203 22.17 -19.20 13.54
N MET A 204 21.35 -19.85 12.69
CA MET A 204 21.66 -21.17 12.14
C MET A 204 22.96 -21.19 11.33
N ILE A 205 23.20 -20.16 10.50
CA ILE A 205 24.45 -20.05 9.73
C ILE A 205 25.65 -19.91 10.67
N ILE A 206 25.55 -19.09 11.73
CA ILE A 206 26.62 -18.93 12.73
C ILE A 206 26.91 -20.27 13.44
N VAL A 207 25.88 -21.02 13.85
CA VAL A 207 26.04 -22.32 14.50
C VAL A 207 26.74 -23.32 13.57
N ILE A 208 26.39 -23.35 12.28
CA ILE A 208 27.04 -24.20 11.28
C ILE A 208 28.51 -23.82 11.12
N ILE A 209 28.83 -22.52 11.05
CA ILE A 209 30.22 -22.04 10.94
C ILE A 209 31.04 -22.47 12.16
N VAL A 210 30.50 -22.31 13.37
CA VAL A 210 31.16 -22.72 14.62
C VAL A 210 31.37 -24.24 14.64
N LEU A 211 30.39 -25.03 14.21
CA LEU A 211 30.50 -26.49 14.13
C LEU A 211 31.61 -26.91 13.14
N VAL A 212 31.68 -26.27 11.97
CA VAL A 212 32.72 -26.55 10.97
C VAL A 212 34.11 -26.21 11.52
N ILE A 213 34.27 -25.05 12.16
CA ILE A 213 35.53 -24.65 12.81
C ILE A 213 35.92 -25.66 13.89
N TYR A 214 34.97 -26.09 14.72
CA TYR A 214 35.18 -27.09 15.76
C TYR A 214 35.67 -28.42 15.18
N LEU A 215 35.04 -28.92 14.11
CA LEU A 215 35.46 -30.14 13.41
C LEU A 215 36.86 -30.02 12.78
N LEU A 216 37.21 -28.84 12.25
CA LEU A 216 38.55 -28.57 11.72
C LEU A 216 39.62 -28.58 12.82
N ILE A 217 39.31 -28.04 14.00
CA ILE A 217 40.21 -28.09 15.17
C ILE A 217 40.38 -29.55 15.66
N LEU A 218 39.30 -30.32 15.73
CA LEU A 218 39.36 -31.74 16.10
C LEU A 218 40.22 -32.55 15.13
N ARG A 219 40.08 -32.32 13.83
CA ARG A 219 40.94 -32.95 12.82
C ARG A 219 42.41 -32.57 12.98
N LYS A 220 42.71 -31.31 13.31
CA LYS A 220 44.09 -30.87 13.57
C LYS A 220 44.70 -31.53 14.82
N ARG A 221 43.90 -31.78 15.86
CA ARG A 221 44.39 -32.43 17.10
C ARG A 221 44.75 -33.91 16.93
N ALA A 222 44.18 -34.62 15.96
CA ALA A 222 44.55 -36.01 15.66
C ALA A 222 45.93 -36.15 15.00
N ILE A 223 46.49 -35.07 14.43
CA ILE A 223 47.76 -35.07 13.68
C ILE A 223 48.88 -34.37 14.45
N SER A 224 48.55 -33.57 15.46
CA SER A 224 49.49 -32.77 16.22
C SER A 224 49.73 -33.34 17.62
N GLY A 225 50.31 -34.54 17.67
CA GLY A 225 51.06 -34.97 18.84
C GLY A 225 52.49 -34.42 18.75
N THR A 226 52.91 -33.70 19.80
CA THR A 226 54.30 -33.42 20.24
C THR A 226 54.65 -31.92 20.32
N GLU A 227 54.93 -31.51 21.57
CA GLU A 227 55.69 -30.33 22.04
C GLU A 227 55.07 -28.92 21.87
N SER A 228 55.20 -27.95 22.79
CA SER A 228 55.64 -27.88 24.20
C SER A 228 55.33 -26.44 24.70
N LYS A 229 54.71 -26.35 25.89
CA LYS A 229 54.89 -25.39 27.02
C LYS A 229 55.06 -23.85 26.86
N LYS A 230 54.44 -23.18 27.87
CA LYS A 230 54.69 -21.85 28.51
C LYS A 230 54.08 -20.62 27.82
N GLN A 231 53.57 -19.57 28.49
CA GLN A 231 53.33 -19.21 29.90
C GLN A 231 52.32 -18.03 29.89
N ILE A 232 51.40 -18.00 30.88
CA ILE A 232 50.94 -16.89 31.75
C ILE A 232 50.72 -15.48 31.14
N GLU A 233 49.52 -14.90 31.30
CA GLU A 233 49.25 -13.70 32.16
C GLU A 233 47.76 -13.34 32.23
N ASN A 234 47.38 -12.76 33.38
CA ASN A 234 46.04 -12.43 33.87
C ASN A 234 45.34 -11.30 33.08
N GLU A 235 44.01 -11.32 33.03
CA GLU A 235 43.19 -10.21 33.59
C GLU A 235 41.70 -10.58 33.66
N THR A 236 41.15 -10.34 34.84
CA THR A 236 39.74 -10.30 35.23
C THR A 236 38.94 -9.27 34.42
N ILE A 237 37.65 -9.53 34.20
CA ILE A 237 36.50 -8.67 34.60
C ILE A 237 35.20 -9.44 34.30
N ASP A 238 34.34 -9.42 35.30
CA ASP A 238 33.04 -10.08 35.40
C ASP A 238 31.94 -9.11 34.85
N PRO A 239 30.63 -9.36 35.04
CA PRO A 239 29.64 -9.50 33.99
C PRO A 239 28.78 -8.23 33.78
N ASP A 240 27.70 -8.39 33.02
CA ASP A 240 26.55 -7.50 32.88
C ASP A 240 26.63 -6.38 31.83
N THR A 241 25.81 -6.52 30.79
CA THR A 241 25.10 -5.38 30.21
C THR A 241 23.70 -5.81 29.86
N GLU A 242 22.82 -5.47 30.79
CA GLU A 242 21.38 -5.59 30.74
C GLU A 242 20.75 -4.73 29.64
N ALA A 243 19.53 -5.11 29.32
CA ALA A 243 18.59 -4.44 28.45
C ALA A 243 18.37 -2.96 28.82
N CYS A 244 18.37 -2.08 27.81
CA CYS A 244 17.69 -0.78 27.90
C CYS A 244 16.35 -0.87 27.18
N LYS A 245 15.28 -1.05 27.97
CA LYS A 245 13.96 -0.56 27.62
C LYS A 245 13.92 0.90 28.05
N GLU A 246 14.08 1.83 27.11
CA GLU A 246 13.73 3.22 27.36
C GLU A 246 12.22 3.37 27.22
N GLN A 247 11.56 3.70 28.33
CA GLN A 247 10.20 4.23 28.31
C GLN A 247 10.28 5.69 27.86
N PRO A 248 9.38 6.16 26.97
CA PRO A 248 9.34 7.54 26.55
C PRO A 248 8.97 8.41 27.76
N THR A 249 9.95 9.15 28.26
CA THR A 249 9.70 10.26 29.17
C THR A 249 9.23 11.41 28.30
N GLU A 250 8.01 11.91 28.55
CA GLU A 250 7.43 13.06 27.86
C GLU A 250 8.35 14.29 28.02
N LYS A 251 9.23 14.51 27.03
CA LYS A 251 10.13 15.66 27.00
C LYS A 251 9.32 16.89 26.61
N ARG A 252 9.06 17.80 27.55
CA ARG A 252 8.38 19.08 27.28
C ARG A 252 9.39 20.16 26.92
N ILE A 253 9.08 20.96 25.89
CA ILE A 253 9.92 22.07 25.43
C ILE A 253 9.92 23.22 26.45
N LYS A 254 11.08 23.86 26.64
CA LYS A 254 11.20 25.06 27.49
C LYS A 254 10.34 26.20 26.95
N SER A 255 9.41 26.70 27.76
CA SER A 255 8.52 27.82 27.40
C SER A 255 9.26 29.11 27.03
N SER A 256 10.48 29.30 27.55
CA SER A 256 11.35 30.44 27.19
C SER A 256 11.74 30.44 25.71
N ILE A 257 11.93 29.25 25.11
CA ILE A 257 12.26 29.12 23.68
C ILE A 257 11.03 29.43 22.83
N LEU A 258 9.86 28.91 23.20
CA LEU A 258 8.60 29.13 22.49
C LEU A 258 8.19 30.61 22.39
N ASN A 259 8.64 31.45 23.33
CA ASN A 259 8.38 32.89 23.34
C ASN A 259 9.32 33.69 22.41
N MET A 260 10.44 33.10 21.98
CA MET A 260 11.41 33.73 21.06
C MET A 260 11.16 33.39 19.58
N LEU A 261 10.28 32.42 19.31
CA LEU A 261 9.97 31.95 17.98
C LEU A 261 8.82 32.75 17.37
N ASP A 262 8.88 32.96 16.05
CA ASP A 262 7.72 33.45 15.31
C ASP A 262 6.65 32.34 15.16
N GLU A 263 5.44 32.71 14.73
CA GLU A 263 4.30 31.79 14.65
C GLU A 263 4.58 30.58 13.72
N ASN A 264 5.34 30.80 12.65
CA ASN A 264 5.67 29.74 11.70
C ASN A 264 6.78 28.82 12.23
N GLU A 265 7.78 29.39 12.90
CA GLU A 265 8.84 28.67 13.61
C GLU A 265 8.24 27.82 14.74
N ARG A 266 7.29 28.36 15.52
CA ARG A 266 6.56 27.62 16.56
C ARG A 266 5.85 26.40 15.97
N ARG A 267 5.13 26.58 14.87
CA ARG A 267 4.44 25.49 14.19
C ARG A 267 5.39 24.39 13.69
N ILE A 268 6.61 24.73 13.25
CA ILE A 268 7.64 23.74 12.90
C ILE A 268 8.07 22.95 14.14
N ILE A 269 8.28 23.63 15.26
CA ILE A 269 8.72 23.01 16.52
C ILE A 269 7.65 22.09 17.11
N GLU A 270 6.38 22.46 17.03
CA GLU A 270 5.25 21.60 17.45
C GLU A 270 5.20 20.29 16.65
N ILE A 271 5.43 20.35 15.34
CA ILE A 271 5.50 19.16 14.48
C ILE A 271 6.70 18.28 14.86
N LEU A 272 7.83 18.91 15.20
CA LEU A 272 9.03 18.21 15.68
C LEU A 272 8.83 17.61 17.08
N GLU A 273 8.05 18.23 17.96
CA GLU A 273 7.75 17.73 19.31
C GLU A 273 6.82 16.51 19.26
N GLN A 274 5.87 16.51 18.33
CA GLN A 274 4.96 15.37 18.09
C GLN A 274 5.68 14.14 17.53
N SER A 275 6.91 14.30 17.05
CA SER A 275 7.71 13.23 16.47
C SER A 275 8.88 12.90 17.41
N GLU A 276 8.91 11.71 18.00
CA GLU A 276 10.01 11.33 18.92
C GLU A 276 11.38 11.24 18.22
N ASP A 277 11.36 11.06 16.89
CA ASP A 277 12.53 10.81 16.04
C ASP A 277 12.84 11.95 15.04
N GLU A 278 13.92 11.78 14.26
CA GLU A 278 14.25 12.68 13.16
C GLU A 278 13.15 12.67 12.09
N ILE A 279 12.71 13.84 11.63
CA ILE A 279 11.72 13.97 10.55
C ILE A 279 12.34 14.61 9.30
N THR A 280 11.76 14.33 8.14
CA THR A 280 12.26 14.89 6.88
C THR A 280 11.77 16.31 6.65
N GLN A 281 12.60 17.16 6.04
CA GLN A 281 12.19 18.51 5.63
C GLN A 281 10.97 18.49 4.68
N ALA A 282 10.83 17.43 3.88
CA ALA A 282 9.69 17.24 2.99
C ALA A 282 8.39 16.99 3.74
N TYR A 283 8.44 16.30 4.90
CA TYR A 283 7.28 16.11 5.76
C TYR A 283 6.80 17.45 6.33
N ILE A 284 7.72 18.25 6.89
CA ILE A 284 7.39 19.58 7.44
C ILE A 284 6.80 20.49 6.36
N TYR A 285 7.33 20.46 5.12
CA TYR A 285 6.77 21.18 3.99
C TYR A 285 5.31 20.82 3.71
N LYS A 286 5.00 19.52 3.67
CA LYS A 286 3.64 19.02 3.39
C LYS A 286 2.68 19.38 4.52
N THR A 287 3.09 19.23 5.77
CA THR A 287 2.23 19.47 6.95
C THR A 287 1.95 20.95 7.16
N THR A 288 2.94 21.82 6.91
CA THR A 288 2.79 23.27 7.12
C THR A 288 2.19 24.00 5.93
N GLY A 289 2.33 23.45 4.71
CA GLY A 289 1.92 24.12 3.47
C GLY A 289 2.75 25.36 3.11
N MET A 290 3.88 25.59 3.80
CA MET A 290 4.72 26.77 3.56
C MET A 290 5.50 26.67 2.23
N PRO A 291 5.73 27.78 1.51
CA PRO A 291 6.58 27.75 0.31
C PRO A 291 7.99 27.23 0.61
N LYS A 292 8.56 26.45 -0.30
CA LYS A 292 9.85 25.75 -0.11
C LYS A 292 11.01 26.69 0.26
N ALA A 293 11.08 27.86 -0.38
CA ALA A 293 12.10 28.87 -0.09
C ALA A 293 11.97 29.39 1.35
N THR A 294 10.75 29.74 1.76
CA THR A 294 10.43 30.22 3.11
C THR A 294 10.77 29.17 4.17
N LEU A 295 10.39 27.90 3.95
CA LEU A 295 10.74 26.82 4.87
C LEU A 295 12.26 26.64 4.97
N SER A 296 12.97 26.71 3.85
CA SER A 296 14.44 26.60 3.83
C SER A 296 15.10 27.70 4.64
N ASP A 297 14.61 28.93 4.55
CA ASP A 297 15.11 30.06 5.33
C ASP A 297 14.82 29.89 6.82
N MET A 298 13.62 29.46 7.21
CA MET A 298 13.28 29.17 8.61
C MET A 298 14.17 28.08 9.21
N MET A 299 14.40 26.98 8.48
CA MET A 299 15.28 25.90 8.92
C MET A 299 16.71 26.41 9.16
N ARG A 300 17.21 27.30 8.30
CA ARG A 300 18.52 27.93 8.49
C ARG A 300 18.54 28.84 9.72
N ARG A 301 17.47 29.60 9.99
CA ARG A 301 17.39 30.43 11.21
C ARG A 301 17.35 29.60 12.48
N LEU A 302 16.55 28.54 12.51
CA LEU A 302 16.45 27.62 13.65
C LEU A 302 17.77 26.89 13.92
N GLU A 303 18.45 26.44 12.86
CA GLU A 303 19.77 25.80 12.95
C GLU A 303 20.84 26.79 13.43
N ASN A 304 20.85 28.03 12.92
CA ASN A 304 21.79 29.07 13.38
C ASN A 304 21.62 29.42 14.87
N ARG A 305 20.42 29.20 15.44
CA ARG A 305 20.15 29.36 16.87
C ARG A 305 20.42 28.08 17.68
N ASN A 306 20.95 27.03 17.04
CA ASN A 306 21.15 25.69 17.61
C ASN A 306 19.88 25.07 18.20
N ILE A 307 18.69 25.39 17.68
CA ILE A 307 17.43 24.80 18.16
C ILE A 307 17.18 23.44 17.49
N ILE A 308 17.62 23.30 16.24
CA ILE A 308 17.52 22.07 15.45
C ILE A 308 18.88 21.70 14.87
N THR A 309 19.05 20.42 14.58
CA THR A 309 20.14 19.89 13.75
C THR A 309 19.61 19.41 12.42
N ARG A 310 20.42 19.56 11.35
CA ARG A 310 20.13 19.01 10.03
C ARG A 310 21.18 17.99 9.63
N ARG A 311 20.73 16.82 9.21
CA ARG A 311 21.57 15.76 8.64
C ARG A 311 21.13 15.48 7.22
N ARG A 312 22.06 15.50 6.27
CA ARG A 312 21.77 15.17 4.88
C ARG A 312 22.04 13.69 4.61
N ASP A 313 21.05 13.01 4.04
CA ASP A 313 21.16 11.63 3.57
C ASP A 313 20.72 11.56 2.10
N GLY A 314 21.69 11.55 1.20
CA GLY A 314 21.49 11.63 -0.25
C GLY A 314 20.74 12.90 -0.68
N ARG A 315 19.48 12.72 -1.11
CA ARG A 315 18.57 13.79 -1.55
C ARG A 315 17.60 14.25 -0.46
N VAL A 316 17.63 13.62 0.71
CA VAL A 316 16.73 13.91 1.84
C VAL A 316 17.50 14.66 2.93
N ASN A 317 16.85 15.65 3.53
CA ASN A 317 17.36 16.35 4.71
C ASN A 317 16.52 15.91 5.92
N TRP A 318 17.16 15.29 6.88
CA TRP A 318 16.62 14.91 8.18
C TRP A 318 16.83 16.05 9.17
N ILE A 319 15.85 16.28 10.03
CA ILE A 319 15.81 17.38 11.00
C ILE A 319 15.43 16.81 12.36
N ARG A 320 16.14 17.22 13.40
CA ARG A 320 15.89 16.81 14.79
C ARG A 320 16.00 18.01 15.72
N LEU A 321 15.25 18.00 16.82
CA LEU A 321 15.43 18.95 17.93
C LEU A 321 16.72 18.65 18.70
N GLU A 322 17.41 19.70 19.13
CA GLU A 322 18.58 19.59 19.99
C GLU A 322 18.18 19.24 21.43
N ASP A 323 19.01 18.45 22.11
CA ASP A 323 18.65 17.90 23.44
C ASP A 323 18.49 19.00 24.52
N TRP A 324 19.16 20.14 24.37
CA TRP A 324 19.07 21.27 25.33
C TRP A 324 17.74 22.02 25.27
N VAL A 325 16.95 21.83 24.21
CA VAL A 325 15.64 22.48 24.00
C VAL A 325 14.60 21.95 24.99
N PHE A 326 14.75 20.70 25.42
CA PHE A 326 13.88 20.07 26.38
C PHE A 326 14.16 20.54 27.81
N SER A 327 13.11 20.68 28.63
CA SER A 327 13.27 20.77 30.08
C SER A 327 13.68 19.41 30.61
N LYS A 328 14.66 19.39 31.52
CA LYS A 328 14.89 18.22 32.39
C LYS A 328 13.76 18.08 33.39
#